data_AF-A0AAU8Y4D9-F1
#
_entry.id   AF-A0AAU8Y4D9-F1
#
_cell.length_a   1.000
_cell.length_b   1.000
_cell.length_c   1.000
_cell.angle_alpha   90.00
_cell.angle_beta   90.00
_cell.angle_gamma   90.00
#
_symmetry.space_group_name_H-M   'P 1'
#
loop_
_entity.id
_entity.type
_entity.pdbx_description
1 polymer ?
#
loop_
_entity_poly.entity_id
_entity_poly.type
_entity_poly.pdbx_seq_one_letter_code
_entity_poly.pdbx_strand_id
1 'polypeptide(L)'
;MAEKLLHALPLFAAWEALIAEGNTAFNQQRDRLAMTHYQQALEVAQAILAEKPWLNTDYTARFEALNLFESALAALIVTFNNMTHLRLRQKPLRGVEPHVHQARLAIEQVMDDTSLCEQMQQVAERHLLRFRIETLQVLREHRLPETSVCAPAANHSATVH
;
A
#
# COMPACT_ATOMS: atom_id res chain seq x y z
N MET A 1 -5.33 -21.46 1.01
CA MET A 1 -6.33 -21.58 -0.07
C MET A 1 -6.76 -20.22 -0.63
N ALA A 2 -6.47 -19.09 0.04
CA ALA A 2 -6.85 -17.73 -0.37
C ALA A 2 -6.07 -17.16 -1.59
N GLU A 3 -4.76 -17.43 -1.73
CA GLU A 3 -3.93 -16.89 -2.84
C GLU A 3 -4.47 -17.28 -4.23
N LYS A 4 -4.88 -18.54 -4.42
CA LYS A 4 -5.38 -19.02 -5.73
C LYS A 4 -6.71 -18.40 -6.15
N LEU A 5 -7.42 -17.73 -5.24
CA LEU A 5 -8.80 -17.27 -5.43
C LEU A 5 -8.89 -15.77 -5.76
N LEU A 6 -7.93 -14.95 -5.30
CA LEU A 6 -7.86 -13.52 -5.63
C LEU A 6 -7.47 -13.28 -7.10
N HIS A 7 -6.71 -14.18 -7.73
CA HIS A 7 -6.43 -14.17 -9.16
C HIS A 7 -7.71 -14.18 -10.04
N ALA A 8 -8.87 -14.57 -9.49
CA ALA A 8 -10.14 -14.55 -10.22
C ALA A 8 -10.75 -13.15 -10.36
N LEU A 9 -10.28 -12.17 -9.57
CA LEU A 9 -10.69 -10.78 -9.67
C LEU A 9 -9.71 -10.03 -10.59
N PRO A 10 -10.18 -9.44 -11.71
CA PRO A 10 -9.30 -8.88 -12.74
C PRO A 10 -8.27 -7.87 -12.22
N LEU A 11 -8.67 -7.00 -11.29
CA LEU A 11 -7.76 -6.01 -10.72
C LEU A 11 -6.68 -6.61 -9.83
N PHE A 12 -7.00 -7.64 -9.03
CA PHE A 12 -6.01 -8.34 -8.22
C PHE A 12 -4.99 -9.08 -9.10
N ALA A 13 -5.47 -9.77 -10.14
CA ALA A 13 -4.58 -10.43 -11.10
C ALA A 13 -3.68 -9.44 -11.85
N ALA A 14 -4.22 -8.28 -12.26
CA ALA A 14 -3.44 -7.22 -12.89
C ALA A 14 -2.38 -6.65 -11.94
N TRP A 15 -2.76 -6.39 -10.69
CA TRP A 15 -1.84 -5.92 -9.66
C TRP A 15 -0.69 -6.91 -9.42
N GLU A 16 -0.99 -8.21 -9.26
CA GLU A 16 0.03 -9.24 -9.04
C GLU A 16 1.00 -9.37 -10.22
N ALA A 17 0.48 -9.30 -11.46
CA ALA A 17 1.32 -9.31 -12.65
C ALA A 17 2.30 -8.13 -12.66
N LEU A 18 1.81 -6.92 -12.39
CA LEU A 18 2.64 -5.71 -12.32
C LEU A 18 3.69 -5.79 -11.19
N ILE A 19 3.32 -6.34 -10.03
CA ILE A 19 4.28 -6.58 -8.94
C ILE A 19 5.34 -7.60 -9.34
N ALA A 20 4.96 -8.69 -10.00
CA ALA A 20 5.90 -9.69 -10.48
C ALA A 20 6.88 -9.12 -11.52
N GLU A 21 6.38 -8.33 -12.47
CA GLU A 21 7.18 -7.62 -13.47
C GLU A 21 8.12 -6.60 -12.82
N GLY A 22 7.59 -5.79 -11.89
CA GLY A 22 8.38 -4.82 -11.12
C GLY A 22 9.50 -5.48 -10.31
N ASN A 23 9.20 -6.58 -9.62
CA ASN A 23 10.19 -7.36 -8.87
C ASN A 23 11.23 -8.00 -9.78
N THR A 24 10.82 -8.49 -10.96
CA THR A 24 11.75 -9.02 -11.97
C THR A 24 12.70 -7.93 -12.46
N ALA A 25 12.18 -6.76 -12.80
CA ALA A 25 12.98 -5.61 -13.22
C ALA A 25 13.90 -5.12 -12.10
N PHE A 26 13.42 -5.07 -10.85
CA PHE A 26 14.21 -4.72 -9.67
C PHE A 26 15.38 -5.71 -9.48
N ASN A 27 15.13 -7.02 -9.56
CA ASN A 27 16.21 -8.01 -9.42
C ASN A 27 17.24 -7.93 -10.56
N GLN A 28 16.81 -7.50 -11.75
CA GLN A 28 17.68 -7.26 -12.90
C GLN A 28 18.35 -5.87 -12.89
N GLN A 29 18.21 -5.09 -11.80
CA GLN A 29 18.74 -3.73 -11.66
C GLN A 29 18.22 -2.75 -12.74
N ARG A 30 17.05 -3.05 -13.34
CA ARG A 30 16.37 -2.18 -14.30
C ARG A 30 15.46 -1.21 -13.55
N ASP A 31 16.07 -0.37 -12.74
CA ASP A 31 15.40 0.46 -11.74
C ASP A 31 14.29 1.37 -12.32
N ARG A 32 14.52 1.95 -13.51
CA ARG A 32 13.49 2.77 -14.18
C ARG A 32 12.26 1.93 -14.57
N LEU A 33 12.49 0.73 -15.10
CA LEU A 33 11.42 -0.19 -15.49
C LEU A 33 10.67 -0.70 -14.26
N ALA A 34 11.40 -1.06 -13.20
CA ALA A 34 10.81 -1.45 -11.92
C ALA A 34 9.90 -0.35 -11.36
N MET A 35 10.34 0.91 -11.39
CA MET A 35 9.52 2.05 -10.94
C MET A 35 8.26 2.21 -11.79
N THR A 36 8.34 2.04 -13.11
CA THR A 36 7.16 2.09 -13.99
C THR A 36 6.14 1.03 -13.60
N HIS A 37 6.55 -0.22 -13.42
CA HIS A 37 5.65 -1.30 -13.01
C HIS A 37 5.06 -1.07 -11.62
N TYR A 38 5.85 -0.60 -10.65
CA TYR A 38 5.34 -0.30 -9.32
C TYR A 38 4.37 0.89 -9.29
N GLN A 39 4.59 1.90 -10.13
CA GLN A 39 3.65 3.03 -10.26
C GLN A 39 2.31 2.57 -10.85
N GLN A 40 2.34 1.71 -11.87
CA GLN A 40 1.13 1.08 -12.42
C GLN A 40 0.45 0.18 -11.38
N ALA A 41 1.21 -0.60 -10.63
CA ALA A 41 0.67 -1.43 -9.54
C ALA A 41 0.00 -0.56 -8.47
N LEU A 42 0.53 0.64 -8.20
CA LEU A 42 -0.05 1.56 -7.23
C LEU A 42 -1.41 2.09 -7.71
N GLU A 43 -1.51 2.46 -8.98
CA GLU A 43 -2.78 2.86 -9.59
C GLU A 43 -3.82 1.73 -9.51
N VAL A 44 -3.43 0.49 -9.79
CA VAL A 44 -4.33 -0.66 -9.68
C VAL A 44 -4.72 -0.93 -8.23
N ALA A 45 -3.79 -0.87 -7.26
CA ALA A 45 -4.09 -1.06 -5.85
C ALA A 45 -5.06 0.01 -5.32
N GLN A 46 -4.90 1.27 -5.75
CA GLN A 46 -5.85 2.34 -5.46
C GLN A 46 -7.22 2.09 -6.08
N ALA A 47 -7.27 1.57 -7.32
CA ALA A 47 -8.53 1.19 -7.96
C ALA A 47 -9.25 0.06 -7.21
N ILE A 48 -8.52 -0.97 -6.74
CA ILE A 48 -9.09 -2.05 -5.91
C ILE A 48 -9.75 -1.46 -4.65
N LEU A 49 -9.05 -0.55 -3.95
CA LEU A 49 -9.60 0.10 -2.76
C LEU A 49 -10.82 0.96 -3.07
N ALA A 50 -10.80 1.69 -4.19
CA ALA A 50 -11.92 2.54 -4.61
C ALA A 50 -13.17 1.72 -4.99
N GLU A 51 -13.00 0.54 -5.59
CA GLU A 51 -14.12 -0.37 -5.90
C GLU A 51 -14.76 -0.99 -4.67
N LYS A 52 -14.05 -1.01 -3.53
CA LYS A 52 -14.50 -1.60 -2.26
C LYS A 52 -15.09 -3.01 -2.46
N PRO A 53 -14.33 -3.98 -3.01
CA PRO A 53 -14.85 -5.30 -3.34
C PRO A 53 -15.47 -6.05 -2.15
N TRP A 54 -15.07 -5.71 -0.92
CA TRP A 54 -15.64 -6.24 0.31
C TRP A 54 -17.08 -5.77 0.59
N LEU A 55 -17.59 -4.76 -0.12
CA LEU A 55 -18.99 -4.31 -0.06
C LEU A 55 -19.82 -4.84 -1.24
N ASN A 56 -19.19 -5.47 -2.24
CA ASN A 56 -19.87 -5.99 -3.42
C ASN A 56 -20.50 -7.36 -3.11
N THR A 57 -21.81 -7.49 -3.32
CA THR A 57 -22.55 -8.73 -3.03
C THR A 57 -22.14 -9.90 -3.90
N ASP A 58 -21.78 -9.68 -5.16
CA ASP A 58 -21.38 -10.73 -6.09
C ASP A 58 -20.00 -11.29 -5.72
N TYR A 59 -19.10 -10.41 -5.25
CA TYR A 59 -17.79 -10.81 -4.74
C TYR A 59 -17.90 -11.47 -3.38
N THR A 60 -18.71 -10.92 -2.47
CA THR A 60 -18.87 -11.46 -1.12
C THR A 60 -19.68 -12.76 -1.06
N ALA A 61 -20.45 -13.08 -2.10
CA ALA A 61 -21.04 -14.40 -2.30
C ALA A 61 -19.98 -15.49 -2.58
N ARG A 62 -18.79 -15.11 -3.06
CA ARG A 62 -17.73 -16.02 -3.49
C ARG A 62 -16.50 -15.98 -2.59
N PHE A 63 -16.26 -14.85 -1.92
CA PHE A 63 -15.09 -14.59 -1.11
C PHE A 63 -15.49 -13.90 0.19
N GLU A 64 -14.78 -14.18 1.28
CA GLU A 64 -15.03 -13.51 2.55
C GLU A 64 -14.67 -12.02 2.45
N ALA A 65 -15.59 -11.14 2.85
CA ALA A 65 -15.42 -9.69 2.78
C ALA A 65 -14.15 -9.21 3.51
N LEU A 66 -13.85 -9.78 4.68
CA LEU A 66 -12.66 -9.45 5.45
C LEU A 66 -11.37 -9.79 4.67
N ASN A 67 -11.33 -10.96 4.01
CA ASN A 67 -10.19 -11.36 3.19
C ASN A 67 -10.03 -10.45 1.95
N LEU A 68 -11.12 -10.03 1.33
CA LEU A 68 -11.09 -9.07 0.21
C LEU A 68 -10.51 -7.72 0.66
N PHE A 69 -10.96 -7.22 1.81
CA PHE A 69 -10.44 -5.99 2.40
C PHE A 69 -8.95 -6.10 2.75
N GLU A 70 -8.56 -7.15 3.48
CA GLU A 70 -7.18 -7.38 3.87
C GLU A 70 -6.27 -7.49 2.64
N SER A 71 -6.73 -8.17 1.59
CA SER A 71 -5.98 -8.30 0.34
C SER A 71 -5.83 -6.96 -0.39
N ALA A 72 -6.89 -6.13 -0.42
CA ALA A 72 -6.83 -4.81 -1.02
C ALA A 72 -5.84 -3.89 -0.27
N LEU A 73 -5.87 -3.94 1.06
CA LEU A 73 -4.94 -3.17 1.90
C LEU A 73 -3.49 -3.67 1.74
N ALA A 74 -3.30 -4.98 1.71
CA ALA A 74 -1.99 -5.59 1.46
C ALA A 74 -1.43 -5.18 0.10
N ALA A 75 -2.27 -5.11 -0.94
CA ALA A 75 -1.85 -4.68 -2.26
C ALA A 75 -1.25 -3.26 -2.25
N LEU A 76 -1.91 -2.33 -1.55
CA LEU A 76 -1.42 -0.97 -1.37
C LEU A 76 -0.07 -0.94 -0.62
N ILE A 77 0.01 -1.62 0.52
CA ILE A 77 1.18 -1.61 1.40
C ILE A 77 2.40 -2.25 0.72
N VAL A 78 2.22 -3.42 0.10
CA VAL A 78 3.29 -4.12 -0.62
C VAL A 78 3.85 -3.24 -1.74
N THR A 79 2.98 -2.54 -2.46
CA THR A 79 3.41 -1.64 -3.54
C THR A 79 4.25 -0.49 -3.00
N PHE A 80 3.80 0.16 -1.92
CA PHE A 80 4.58 1.23 -1.29
C PHE A 80 5.93 0.73 -0.76
N ASN A 81 5.97 -0.45 -0.13
CA ASN A 81 7.21 -1.07 0.36
C ASN A 81 8.20 -1.33 -0.78
N ASN A 82 7.74 -1.89 -1.90
CA ASN A 82 8.58 -2.14 -3.07
C ASN A 82 9.17 -0.85 -3.66
N MET A 83 8.34 0.20 -3.79
CA MET A 83 8.81 1.52 -4.23
C MET A 83 9.82 2.12 -3.24
N THR A 84 9.61 1.97 -1.93
CA THR A 84 10.56 2.41 -0.90
C THR A 84 11.90 1.70 -1.06
N HIS A 85 11.90 0.37 -1.19
CA HIS A 85 13.13 -0.41 -1.41
C HIS A 85 13.87 0.01 -2.69
N LEU A 86 13.14 0.27 -3.78
CA LEU A 86 13.74 0.79 -5.02
C LEU A 86 14.35 2.18 -4.83
N ARG A 87 13.67 3.09 -4.14
CA ARG A 87 14.23 4.43 -3.85
C ARG A 87 15.46 4.37 -2.94
N LEU A 88 15.51 3.41 -2.01
CA LEU A 88 16.67 3.23 -1.12
C LEU A 88 17.91 2.70 -1.84
N ARG A 89 17.71 1.93 -2.91
CA ARG A 89 18.79 1.51 -3.81
C ARG A 89 19.38 2.70 -4.59
N GLN A 90 18.55 3.66 -4.98
CA GLN A 90 18.96 4.80 -5.79
C GLN A 90 19.69 5.87 -4.95
N LYS A 91 20.88 6.27 -5.39
CA LYS A 91 21.63 7.38 -4.77
C LYS A 91 21.58 8.61 -5.67
N PRO A 92 21.37 9.82 -5.10
CA PRO A 92 21.15 10.11 -3.68
C PRO A 92 19.75 9.66 -3.20
N LEU A 93 19.59 9.42 -1.89
CA LEU A 93 18.32 8.97 -1.26
C LEU A 93 17.20 10.03 -1.25
N ARG A 94 17.24 10.99 -2.19
CA ARG A 94 16.25 12.06 -2.28
C ARG A 94 14.91 11.46 -2.67
N GLY A 95 13.87 11.77 -1.89
CA GLY A 95 12.50 11.33 -2.16
C GLY A 95 12.05 10.05 -1.43
N VAL A 96 12.91 9.41 -0.62
CA VAL A 96 12.47 8.30 0.25
C VAL A 96 11.48 8.80 1.31
N GLU A 97 11.83 9.88 2.02
CA GLU A 97 10.97 10.47 3.07
C GLU A 97 9.61 10.95 2.55
N PRO A 98 9.53 11.81 1.50
CA PRO A 98 8.25 12.17 0.90
C PRO A 98 7.40 10.97 0.48
N HIS A 99 8.01 9.93 -0.08
CA HIS A 99 7.31 8.71 -0.50
C HIS A 99 6.76 7.93 0.70
N VAL A 100 7.56 7.77 1.75
CA VAL A 100 7.12 7.14 3.00
C VAL A 100 5.98 7.92 3.65
N HIS A 101 6.05 9.25 3.65
CA HIS A 101 4.98 10.10 4.14
C HIS A 101 3.68 9.89 3.35
N GLN A 102 3.77 9.87 2.01
CA GLN A 102 2.65 9.62 1.13
C GLN A 102 2.03 8.23 1.37
N ALA A 103 2.86 7.20 1.55
CA ALA A 103 2.42 5.86 1.86
C ALA A 103 1.62 5.81 3.17
N ARG A 104 2.13 6.46 4.23
CA ARG A 104 1.44 6.58 5.51
C ARG A 104 0.07 7.24 5.36
N LEU A 105 0.01 8.39 4.69
CA LEU A 105 -1.25 9.12 4.49
C LEU A 105 -2.27 8.30 3.69
N ALA A 106 -1.82 7.58 2.65
CA ALA A 106 -2.71 6.74 1.85
C ALA A 106 -3.32 5.59 2.68
N ILE A 107 -2.54 4.97 3.58
CA ILE A 107 -3.04 3.92 4.47
C ILE A 107 -4.00 4.51 5.52
N GLU A 108 -3.65 5.66 6.12
CA GLU A 108 -4.52 6.37 7.07
C GLU A 108 -5.87 6.74 6.42
N GLN A 109 -5.85 7.21 5.17
CA GLN A 109 -7.08 7.54 4.44
C GLN A 109 -8.01 6.33 4.24
N VAL A 110 -7.45 5.12 4.07
CA VAL A 110 -8.28 3.89 4.02
C VAL A 110 -8.96 3.65 5.36
N MET A 111 -8.29 3.95 6.47
CA MET A 111 -8.84 3.77 7.82
C MET A 111 -9.96 4.75 8.17
N ASP A 112 -9.94 5.94 7.56
CA ASP A 112 -10.98 6.96 7.73
C ASP A 112 -12.28 6.60 6.96
N ASP A 113 -12.31 5.49 6.23
CA ASP A 113 -13.50 5.03 5.51
C ASP A 113 -14.58 4.53 6.48
N THR A 114 -15.69 5.26 6.53
CA THR A 114 -16.84 4.99 7.40
C THR A 114 -17.60 3.70 7.07
N SER A 115 -17.33 3.09 5.91
CA SER A 115 -17.93 1.82 5.51
C SER A 115 -17.24 0.59 6.12
N LEU A 116 -16.11 0.76 6.81
CA LEU A 116 -15.39 -0.34 7.45
C LEU A 116 -16.10 -0.78 8.73
N CYS A 117 -16.30 -2.10 8.88
CA CYS A 117 -16.74 -2.66 10.15
C CYS A 117 -15.59 -2.73 11.16
N GLU A 118 -15.92 -2.96 12.43
CA GLU A 118 -14.93 -3.02 13.52
C GLU A 118 -13.77 -4.00 13.23
N GLN A 119 -14.06 -5.18 12.68
CA GLN A 119 -13.01 -6.15 12.34
C GLN A 119 -12.08 -5.65 11.25
N MET A 120 -12.59 -4.95 10.23
CA MET A 120 -11.79 -4.35 9.16
C MET A 120 -10.95 -3.19 9.70
N GLN A 121 -11.49 -2.37 10.59
CA GLN A 121 -10.74 -1.31 11.27
C GLN A 121 -9.56 -1.89 12.05
N GLN A 122 -9.78 -2.95 12.84
CA GLN A 122 -8.71 -3.63 13.58
C GLN A 122 -7.65 -4.24 12.65
N VAL A 123 -8.04 -4.81 11.51
CA VAL A 123 -7.08 -5.27 10.48
C VAL A 123 -6.24 -4.10 9.99
N ALA A 124 -6.88 -3.00 9.61
CA ALA A 124 -6.21 -1.83 9.08
C ALA A 124 -5.21 -1.21 10.08
N GLU A 125 -5.60 -1.09 11.35
CA GLU A 125 -4.73 -0.63 12.43
C GLU A 125 -3.48 -1.50 12.58
N ARG A 126 -3.63 -2.84 12.56
CA ARG A 126 -2.49 -3.76 12.65
C ARG A 126 -1.55 -3.59 11.46
N HIS A 127 -2.09 -3.45 10.25
CA HIS A 127 -1.30 -3.23 9.04
C HIS A 127 -0.57 -1.88 9.05
N LEU A 128 -1.23 -0.80 9.49
CA LEU A 128 -0.58 0.51 9.63
C LEU A 128 0.54 0.47 10.67
N LEU A 129 0.29 -0.16 11.83
CA LEU A 129 1.31 -0.30 12.87
C LEU A 129 2.54 -1.06 12.34
N ARG A 130 2.31 -2.17 11.64
CA ARG A 130 3.37 -2.96 11.03
C ARG A 130 4.15 -2.15 9.98
N PHE A 131 3.43 -1.46 9.09
CA PHE A 131 4.05 -0.58 8.09
C PHE A 131 4.93 0.50 8.75
N ARG A 132 4.45 1.14 9.82
CA ARG A 132 5.23 2.15 10.56
C ARG A 132 6.49 1.55 11.19
N ILE A 133 6.40 0.39 11.83
CA ILE A 133 7.55 -0.29 12.46
C ILE A 133 8.60 -0.64 11.40
N GLU A 134 8.20 -1.31 10.31
CA GLU A 134 9.10 -1.73 9.23
C GLU A 134 9.76 -0.51 8.56
N THR A 135 8.97 0.54 8.31
CA THR A 135 9.48 1.77 7.69
C THR A 135 10.46 2.51 8.60
N LEU A 136 10.18 2.62 9.91
CA LEU A 136 11.10 3.24 10.86
C LEU A 136 12.44 2.51 10.91
N GLN A 137 12.41 1.18 10.93
CA GLN A 137 13.62 0.38 10.89
C GLN A 137 14.45 0.72 9.65
N VAL A 138 13.82 0.73 8.48
CA VAL A 138 14.50 0.98 7.21
C VAL A 138 15.08 2.40 7.12
N LEU A 139 14.35 3.41 7.61
CA LEU A 139 14.86 4.79 7.66
C LEU A 139 16.09 4.90 8.57
N ARG A 140 16.07 4.25 9.74
CA ARG A 140 17.20 4.22 10.68
C ARG A 140 18.44 3.56 10.09
N GLU A 141 18.27 2.44 9.41
CA GLU A 141 19.36 1.73 8.71
C GLU A 141 20.06 2.63 7.69
N HIS A 142 19.30 3.55 7.07
CA HIS A 142 19.80 4.48 6.06
C HIS A 142 20.13 5.87 6.59
N ARG A 143 20.04 6.08 7.91
CA ARG A 143 20.26 7.37 8.59
C ARG A 143 19.39 8.50 8.03
N LEU A 144 18.15 8.16 7.66
CA LEU A 144 17.15 9.11 7.18
C LEU A 144 16.29 9.63 8.35
N PRO A 145 15.85 10.89 8.31
CA PRO A 145 14.88 11.44 9.26
C PRO A 145 13.60 10.60 9.41
N GLU A 146 13.13 10.48 10.65
CA GLU A 146 11.92 9.72 11.01
C GLU A 146 10.64 10.59 11.01
N THR A 147 10.77 11.89 10.74
CA THR A 147 9.70 12.90 10.81
C THR A 147 8.48 12.50 9.96
N SER A 148 8.70 11.87 8.81
CA SER A 148 7.66 11.45 7.88
C SER A 148 6.74 10.34 8.45
N VAL A 149 7.25 9.52 9.37
CA VAL A 149 6.52 8.41 10.00
C VAL A 149 5.93 8.79 11.36
N CYS A 150 6.64 9.65 12.10
CA CYS A 150 6.25 10.08 13.45
C CYS A 150 5.36 11.33 13.46
N ALA A 151 5.16 12.00 12.33
CA ALA A 151 4.26 13.14 12.24
C ALA A 151 2.84 12.73 12.64
N PRO A 152 2.16 13.49 13.53
CA PRO A 152 0.73 13.31 13.73
C PRO A 152 0.02 13.43 12.38
N ALA A 153 -1.01 12.61 12.12
CA ALA A 153 -1.97 12.93 11.07
C ALA A 153 -2.51 14.32 11.40
N ALA A 154 -2.08 15.35 10.66
CA ALA A 154 -2.52 16.70 10.95
C ALA A 154 -4.03 16.70 10.86
N ASN A 155 -4.69 16.99 11.99
CA ASN A 155 -6.12 17.26 12.05
C ASN A 155 -6.46 18.16 10.87
N HIS A 156 -7.19 17.63 9.90
CA HIS A 156 -7.87 18.43 8.89
C HIS A 156 -9.03 19.16 9.58
N SER A 157 -8.70 20.02 10.56
CA SER A 157 -9.60 21.07 11.00
C SER A 157 -9.52 22.16 9.93
N ALA A 158 -10.54 22.15 9.07
CA ALA A 158 -10.86 23.23 8.17
C ALA A 158 -10.62 24.59 8.85
N THR A 159 -9.72 25.39 8.28
CA THR A 159 -9.76 26.83 8.48
C THR A 159 -9.97 27.44 7.11
N VAL A 160 -11.24 27.62 6.77
CA VAL A 160 -11.68 28.48 5.67
C VAL A 160 -11.43 29.92 6.15
N HIS A 161 -10.61 30.67 5.41
CA HIS A 161 -10.54 32.13 5.50
C HIS A 161 -11.45 32.74 4.45
#